data_AF-A0A3D5SR30-F1
#
_entry.id   AF-A0A3D5SR30-F1
#
_cell.length_a   1.000
_cell.length_b   1.000
_cell.length_c   1.000
_cell.angle_alpha   90.00
_cell.angle_beta   90.00
_cell.angle_gamma   90.00
#
_symmetry.space_group_name_H-M   'P 1'
#
loop_
_entity.id
_entity.type
_entity.pdbx_description
1 polymer ?
#
loop_
_entity_poly.entity_id
_entity_poly.type
_entity_poly.pdbx_seq_one_letter_code
_entity_poly.pdbx_strand_id
1 'polypeptide(L)'
;MGSFIGSYLAHRFTLHRDRDGRLRNFRGFLEEWRAIVEQTNTDDIPTQYFEHVRSFRREAERVRGDFRDRSEFSRLVIAIGHMTPEAIRAPGKPSRDILAESIDSFLQFVRNA
;
A
#
# COMPACT_ATOMS: atom_id res chain seq x y z
N MET A 1 1.53 -22.22 -39.92
CA MET A 1 0.54 -21.87 -38.87
C MET A 1 1.21 -21.90 -37.49
N GLY A 2 2.17 -21.01 -37.20
CA GLY A 2 2.97 -21.06 -35.95
C GLY A 2 3.14 -19.73 -35.20
N SER A 3 2.52 -18.64 -35.67
CA SER A 3 2.85 -17.28 -35.21
C SER A 3 1.96 -16.72 -34.10
N PHE A 4 0.84 -17.37 -33.77
CA PHE A 4 -0.15 -16.83 -32.83
C PHE A 4 0.11 -17.23 -31.37
N ILE A 5 0.70 -18.40 -31.12
CA ILE A 5 0.97 -18.90 -29.76
C ILE A 5 2.13 -18.14 -29.09
N GLY A 6 3.17 -17.80 -29.86
CA GLY A 6 4.33 -17.05 -29.35
C GLY A 6 3.99 -15.61 -28.93
N SER A 7 3.12 -14.93 -29.68
CA SER A 7 2.66 -13.57 -29.36
C SER A 7 1.82 -13.53 -28.08
N TYR A 8 0.92 -14.49 -27.89
CA TYR A 8 0.07 -14.57 -26.70
C TYR A 8 0.86 -14.86 -25.41
N LEU A 9 1.84 -15.77 -25.49
CA LEU A 9 2.74 -16.07 -24.37
C LEU A 9 3.64 -14.88 -24.03
N ALA A 10 4.26 -14.25 -25.03
CA ALA A 10 5.08 -13.05 -24.82
C ALA A 10 4.26 -11.90 -24.20
N HIS A 11 3.03 -11.69 -24.67
CA HIS A 11 2.13 -10.69 -24.10
C HIS A 11 1.78 -10.99 -22.64
N ARG A 12 1.46 -12.25 -22.30
CA ARG A 12 1.22 -12.65 -20.91
C ARG A 12 2.45 -12.45 -20.03
N PHE A 13 3.65 -12.83 -20.49
CA PHE A 13 4.88 -12.59 -19.73
C PHE A 13 5.14 -11.11 -19.47
N THR A 14 4.89 -10.24 -20.45
CA THR A 14 5.00 -8.78 -20.26
C THR A 14 3.99 -8.27 -19.24
N LEU A 15 2.71 -8.67 -19.34
CA LEU A 15 1.67 -8.28 -18.38
C LEU A 15 1.99 -8.73 -16.95
N HIS A 16 2.51 -9.96 -16.79
CA HIS A 16 2.94 -10.48 -15.49
C HIS A 16 4.13 -9.69 -14.94
N ARG A 17 5.13 -9.39 -15.78
CA ARG A 17 6.31 -8.62 -15.36
C ARG A 17 5.94 -7.20 -14.94
N ASP A 18 5.01 -6.58 -15.65
CA ASP A 18 4.53 -5.23 -15.35
C ASP A 18 3.71 -5.21 -14.05
N ARG A 19 2.87 -6.23 -13.82
CA ARG A 19 2.17 -6.45 -12.55
C ARG A 19 3.15 -6.60 -11.39
N ASP A 20 4.14 -7.48 -11.51
CA ASP A 20 5.13 -7.71 -10.46
C ASP A 20 5.96 -6.45 -10.20
N GLY A 21 6.25 -5.68 -11.24
CA GLY A 21 6.89 -4.37 -11.14
C GLY A 21 6.05 -3.38 -10.32
N ARG A 22 4.76 -3.24 -10.63
CA ARG A 22 3.84 -2.36 -9.88
C ARG A 22 3.68 -2.79 -8.43
N LEU A 23 3.53 -4.09 -8.15
CA LEU A 23 3.42 -4.62 -6.80
C LEU A 23 4.70 -4.40 -5.98
N ARG A 24 5.89 -4.60 -6.58
CA ARG A 24 7.17 -4.29 -5.94
C ARG A 24 7.30 -2.80 -5.62
N ASN A 25 6.93 -1.93 -6.54
CA ASN A 25 6.98 -0.48 -6.32
C ASN A 25 6.03 -0.05 -5.20
N PHE A 26 4.80 -0.58 -5.18
CA PHE A 26 3.83 -0.29 -4.13
C PHE A 26 4.32 -0.77 -2.76
N ARG A 27 4.90 -1.97 -2.70
CA ARG A 27 5.55 -2.47 -1.49
C ARG A 27 6.67 -1.54 -1.03
N GLY A 28 7.55 -1.13 -1.95
CA GLY A 28 8.65 -0.20 -1.64
C GLY A 28 8.13 1.13 -1.08
N PHE A 29 7.08 1.68 -1.66
CA PHE A 29 6.39 2.87 -1.15
C PHE A 29 5.89 2.68 0.29
N LEU A 30 5.26 1.53 0.60
CA LEU A 30 4.79 1.25 1.95
C LEU A 30 5.95 1.09 2.95
N GLU A 31 7.04 0.42 2.55
CA GLU A 31 8.24 0.24 3.38
C GLU A 31 8.93 1.59 3.66
N GLU A 32 9.03 2.46 2.65
CA GLU A 32 9.56 3.83 2.81
C GLU A 32 8.67 4.67 3.75
N TRP A 33 7.35 4.67 3.53
CA TRP A 33 6.44 5.41 4.41
C TRP A 33 6.50 4.89 5.85
N ARG A 34 6.61 3.57 6.05
CA ARG A 34 6.77 2.97 7.37
C ARG A 34 8.05 3.44 8.09
N ALA A 35 9.15 3.57 7.36
CA ALA A 35 10.42 4.07 7.89
C ALA A 35 10.33 5.57 8.26
N ILE A 36 9.64 6.38 7.45
CA ILE A 36 9.36 7.78 7.78
C ILE A 36 8.56 7.88 9.09
N VAL A 37 7.49 7.07 9.22
CA VAL A 37 6.67 7.01 10.43
C VAL A 37 7.49 6.62 11.65
N GLU A 38 8.43 5.69 11.52
CA GLU A 38 9.31 5.27 12.62
C GLU A 38 10.21 6.40 13.13
N GLN A 39 10.72 7.23 12.21
CA GLN A 39 11.61 8.35 12.52
C GLN A 39 10.86 9.62 12.94
N THR A 40 9.54 9.68 12.73
CA THR A 40 8.72 10.84 13.05
C THR A 40 8.32 10.82 14.52
N ASN A 41 8.43 11.96 15.21
CA ASN A 41 7.95 12.12 16.58
C ASN A 41 6.43 11.91 16.64
N THR A 42 5.94 11.28 17.71
CA THR A 42 4.51 10.94 17.85
C THR A 42 3.58 12.15 17.68
N ASP A 43 3.99 13.32 18.14
CA ASP A 43 3.17 14.54 18.07
C ASP A 43 3.02 15.06 16.62
N ASP A 44 3.99 14.75 15.76
CA ASP A 44 4.03 15.19 14.35
C ASP A 44 3.36 14.18 13.39
N ILE A 45 3.06 12.96 13.86
CA ILE A 45 2.45 11.89 13.05
C ILE A 45 1.16 12.30 12.34
N PRO A 46 0.20 13.00 12.98
CA PRO A 46 -1.01 13.41 12.27
C PRO A 46 -0.70 14.29 11.06
N THR A 47 0.24 15.23 11.18
CA THR A 47 0.67 16.10 10.08
C THR A 47 1.33 15.27 8.98
N GLN A 48 2.29 14.42 9.34
CA GLN A 48 2.98 13.52 8.42
C GLN A 48 1.98 12.64 7.64
N TYR A 49 0.98 12.09 8.33
CA TYR A 49 -0.08 11.30 7.72
C TYR A 49 -0.84 12.08 6.65
N PHE A 50 -1.29 13.30 6.95
CA PHE A 50 -2.06 14.10 6.00
C PHE A 50 -1.23 14.52 4.77
N GLU A 51 0.08 14.68 4.91
CA GLU A 51 0.99 14.91 3.79
C GLU A 51 1.11 13.70 2.86
N HIS A 52 1.10 12.48 3.41
CA HIS A 52 1.38 11.24 2.67
C HIS A 52 0.13 10.50 2.20
N VAL A 53 -1.02 10.66 2.88
CA VAL A 53 -2.25 9.89 2.62
C VAL A 53 -2.75 10.08 1.18
N ARG A 54 -2.57 11.27 0.59
CA ARG A 54 -2.96 11.52 -0.80
C ARG A 54 -2.11 10.70 -1.78
N SER A 55 -0.80 10.62 -1.54
CA SER A 55 0.12 9.82 -2.35
C SER A 55 -0.18 8.34 -2.19
N PHE A 56 -0.42 7.88 -0.95
CA PHE A 56 -0.85 6.52 -0.66
C PHE A 56 -2.10 6.12 -1.44
N ARG A 57 -3.18 6.92 -1.39
CA ARG A 57 -4.43 6.63 -2.12
C ARG A 57 -4.19 6.50 -3.63
N ARG A 58 -3.30 7.33 -4.20
CA ARG A 58 -2.94 7.28 -5.63
C ARG A 58 -2.17 6.01 -5.98
N GLU A 59 -1.16 5.66 -5.18
CA GLU A 59 -0.39 4.43 -5.42
C GLU A 59 -1.27 3.19 -5.25
N ALA A 60 -2.16 3.17 -4.26
CA ALA A 60 -3.12 2.09 -4.05
C ALA A 60 -4.05 1.87 -5.26
N GLU A 61 -4.58 2.94 -5.86
CA GLU A 61 -5.45 2.81 -7.04
C GLU A 61 -4.72 2.18 -8.24
N ARG A 62 -3.41 2.45 -8.40
CA ARG A 62 -2.60 1.88 -9.49
C ARG A 62 -2.44 0.36 -9.41
N VAL A 63 -2.47 -0.20 -8.20
CA VAL A 63 -2.27 -1.63 -7.96
C VAL A 63 -3.55 -2.37 -7.58
N ARG A 64 -4.68 -1.67 -7.42
CA ARG A 64 -5.97 -2.26 -7.02
C ARG A 64 -6.38 -3.46 -7.88
N GLY A 65 -6.13 -3.37 -9.20
CA GLY A 65 -6.45 -4.43 -10.16
C GLY A 65 -5.55 -5.67 -10.05
N ASP A 66 -4.38 -5.54 -9.42
CA ASP A 66 -3.32 -6.53 -9.39
C ASP A 66 -3.44 -7.52 -8.21
N PHE A 67 -4.28 -7.24 -7.22
CA PHE A 67 -4.56 -8.12 -6.08
C PHE A 67 -5.71 -9.09 -6.36
N ARG A 68 -5.55 -10.35 -5.95
CA ARG A 68 -6.61 -11.37 -6.03
C ARG A 68 -7.74 -11.07 -5.05
N ASP A 69 -7.40 -10.78 -3.80
CA ASP A 69 -8.36 -10.40 -2.76
C ASP A 69 -8.55 -8.87 -2.75
N ARG A 70 -9.44 -8.41 -3.62
CA ARG A 70 -9.76 -6.98 -3.75
C ARG A 70 -10.55 -6.44 -2.56
N SER A 71 -11.31 -7.31 -1.88
CA SER A 71 -12.12 -6.92 -0.72
C SER A 71 -11.22 -6.58 0.46
N GLU A 72 -10.26 -7.45 0.76
CA GLU A 72 -9.27 -7.23 1.81
C GLU A 72 -8.36 -6.05 1.48
N PHE A 73 -7.92 -5.93 0.23
CA PHE A 73 -7.18 -4.76 -0.24
C PHE A 73 -7.97 -3.46 0.00
N SER A 74 -9.24 -3.40 -0.43
CA SER A 74 -10.08 -2.21 -0.22
C SER A 74 -10.31 -1.91 1.26
N ARG A 75 -10.45 -2.93 2.12
CA ARG A 75 -10.56 -2.76 3.57
C ARG A 75 -9.31 -2.07 4.14
N LEU A 76 -8.12 -2.53 3.76
CA LEU A 76 -6.84 -1.97 4.22
C LEU A 76 -6.60 -0.55 3.68
N VAL A 77 -6.96 -0.30 2.41
CA VAL A 77 -6.91 1.04 1.83
C VAL A 77 -7.83 2.01 2.56
N ILE A 78 -9.04 1.58 2.94
CA ILE A 78 -9.95 2.43 3.73
C ILE A 78 -9.38 2.66 5.13
N ALA A 79 -8.90 1.62 5.80
CA ALA A 79 -8.37 1.69 7.16
C ALA A 79 -7.22 2.70 7.29
N ILE A 80 -6.27 2.68 6.36
CA ILE A 80 -5.16 3.65 6.35
C ILE A 80 -5.60 4.95 5.69
N GLY A 81 -6.22 4.88 4.52
CA GLY A 81 -6.47 6.03 3.68
C GLY A 81 -7.51 6.98 4.23
N HIS A 82 -8.33 6.57 5.20
CA HIS A 82 -9.45 7.37 5.73
C HIS A 82 -9.43 7.49 7.26
N MET A 83 -8.25 7.35 7.89
CA MET A 83 -8.12 7.67 9.31
C MET A 83 -8.52 9.13 9.57
N THR A 84 -9.31 9.32 10.63
CA THR A 84 -9.63 10.66 11.14
C THR A 84 -8.53 11.12 12.10
N PRO A 85 -8.39 12.44 12.33
CA PRO A 85 -7.44 12.95 13.33
C PRO A 85 -7.61 12.31 14.72
N GLU A 86 -8.85 12.02 15.12
CA GLU A 86 -9.19 11.42 16.41
C GLU A 86 -8.76 9.97 16.49
N ALA A 87 -8.88 9.21 15.38
CA ALA A 87 -8.43 7.83 15.30
C ALA A 87 -6.90 7.73 15.41
N ILE A 88 -6.17 8.69 14.84
CA ILE A 88 -4.71 8.75 14.93
C ILE A 88 -4.28 9.21 16.34
N ARG A 89 -5.01 10.13 16.97
CA ARG A 89 -4.71 10.66 18.31
C ARG A 89 -5.43 9.88 19.42
N ALA A 90 -5.63 8.57 19.23
CA ALA A 90 -6.44 7.80 20.15
C ALA A 90 -5.80 7.77 21.57
N PRO A 91 -6.59 7.97 22.63
CA PRO A 91 -6.08 7.95 24.00
C PRO A 91 -5.54 6.56 24.34
N GLY A 92 -4.38 6.53 25.00
CA GLY A 92 -3.75 5.28 25.47
C GLY A 92 -2.82 4.59 24.47
N LYS A 93 -2.61 5.17 23.27
CA LYS A 93 -1.64 4.64 22.31
C LYS A 93 -0.93 5.76 21.55
N PRO A 94 0.40 5.70 21.36
CA PRO A 94 1.10 6.68 20.54
C PRO A 94 0.57 6.69 19.11
N SER A 95 0.34 7.88 18.55
CA SER A 95 -0.08 8.07 17.16
C SER A 95 0.82 7.34 16.17
N ARG A 96 2.13 7.31 16.46
CA ARG A 96 3.13 6.59 15.67
C ARG A 96 2.80 5.11 15.56
N ASP A 97 2.45 4.48 16.68
CA ASP A 97 2.21 3.05 16.75
C ASP A 97 0.91 2.69 16.02
N ILE A 98 -0.13 3.55 16.11
CA ILE A 98 -1.40 3.37 15.38
C ILE A 98 -1.17 3.34 13.87
N LEU A 99 -0.43 4.33 13.35
CA LEU A 99 -0.16 4.42 11.92
C LEU A 99 0.80 3.31 11.47
N ALA A 100 1.85 3.04 12.25
CA ALA A 100 2.81 1.97 12.00
C ALA A 100 2.14 0.61 11.86
N GLU A 101 1.32 0.20 12.82
CA GLU A 101 0.62 -1.10 12.78
C GLU A 101 -0.33 -1.23 11.60
N SER A 102 -0.97 -0.13 11.21
CA SER A 102 -1.86 -0.12 10.05
C SER A 102 -1.07 -0.35 8.76
N ILE A 103 0.07 0.33 8.60
CA ILE A 103 0.99 0.12 7.48
C ILE A 103 1.56 -1.30 7.51
N ASP A 104 1.96 -1.81 8.67
CA ASP A 104 2.52 -3.16 8.85
C ASP A 104 1.49 -4.24 8.47
N SER A 105 0.22 -4.05 8.84
CA SER A 105 -0.88 -4.92 8.41
C SER A 105 -1.04 -4.94 6.89
N PHE A 106 -0.91 -3.78 6.24
CA PHE A 106 -0.98 -3.71 4.78
C PHE A 106 0.26 -4.33 4.12
N LEU A 107 1.44 -4.12 4.67
CA LEU A 107 2.67 -4.76 4.22
C LEU A 107 2.57 -6.29 4.29
N GLN A 108 1.99 -6.83 5.37
CA GLN A 108 1.76 -8.27 5.50
C GLN A 108 0.84 -8.80 4.39
N PHE A 109 -0.26 -8.09 4.10
CA PHE A 109 -1.14 -8.43 2.98
C PHE A 109 -0.40 -8.43 1.64
N VAL A 110 0.36 -7.36 1.34
CA VAL A 110 1.08 -7.22 0.07
C VAL A 110 2.16 -8.30 -0.11
N ARG A 111 2.81 -8.73 0.98
CA ARG A 111 3.82 -9.81 0.95
C ARG A 111 3.23 -11.19 0.66
N ASN A 112 1.95 -11.38 0.95
CA ASN A 112 1.24 -12.66 0.80
C ASN A 112 0.38 -12.75 -0.48
N ALA A 113 0.39 -11.71 -1.31
CA ALA A 113 -0.42 -11.58 -2.53
C ALA A 113 0.30 -12.05 -3.80
#